data_AF-A0A1J3CQA1-F1
#
_entry.id   AF-A0A1J3CQA1-F1
#
_cell.length_a   1.000
_cell.length_b   1.000
_cell.length_c   1.000
_cell.angle_alpha   90.00
_cell.angle_beta   90.00
_cell.angle_gamma   90.00
#
_symmetry.space_group_name_H-M   'P 1'
#
loop_
_entity.id
_entity.type
_entity.pdbx_description
1 polymer ?
#
loop_
_entity_poly.entity_id
_entity_poly.type
_entity_poly.pdbx_seq_one_letter_code
_entity_poly.pdbx_strand_id
1 'polypeptide(L)'
;MASSTSEKRWIFPLAMASLMFIFLAAASFNMGLLSSVRSINSLFFSSNLSTTSETTAKFAELKINKSSLHPPPPPVQSSPRFGYLVSGSRGDLESLWRVLRALYHPRNQYVVHLDLESPAEERLELAKRVREDPVFSDVGNVFMIT
;
A
#
# COMPACT_ATOMS: atom_id res chain seq x y z
N MET A 1 6.50 -7.57 67.93
CA MET A 1 6.16 -6.20 67.52
C MET A 1 6.69 -5.99 66.10
N ALA A 2 5.77 -5.75 65.16
CA ALA A 2 5.92 -5.26 63.77
C ALA A 2 6.97 -5.91 62.83
N SER A 3 6.51 -6.78 61.93
CA SER A 3 7.25 -7.21 60.73
C SER A 3 6.80 -6.43 59.47
N SER A 4 7.76 -5.75 58.85
CA SER A 4 7.87 -5.30 57.44
C SER A 4 6.60 -5.17 56.58
N THR A 5 6.11 -3.94 56.40
CA THR A 5 5.10 -3.55 55.40
C THR A 5 5.72 -2.80 54.20
N SER A 6 6.90 -3.21 53.73
CA SER A 6 7.64 -2.54 52.64
C SER A 6 7.64 -3.28 51.30
N GLU A 7 6.88 -4.36 51.14
CA GLU A 7 7.02 -5.23 49.95
C GLU A 7 6.25 -4.79 48.68
N LYS A 8 5.44 -3.71 48.72
CA LYS A 8 4.49 -3.44 47.62
C LYS A 8 4.44 -2.01 47.08
N ARG A 9 5.44 -1.19 47.41
CA ARG A 9 5.44 0.25 47.03
C ARG A 9 5.76 0.49 45.55
N TRP A 10 6.46 -0.44 44.90
CA TRP A 10 6.79 -0.38 43.46
C TRP A 10 5.69 -0.92 42.54
N ILE A 11 4.76 -1.70 43.10
CA ILE A 11 3.64 -2.28 42.36
C ILE A 11 2.68 -1.19 41.89
N PHE A 12 2.50 -0.14 42.68
CA PHE A 12 1.63 0.98 42.33
C PHE A 12 2.12 1.79 41.12
N PRO A 13 3.36 2.31 41.07
CA PRO A 13 3.85 3.01 39.88
C PRO A 13 3.93 2.10 38.65
N LEU A 14 4.23 0.81 38.83
CA LEU A 14 4.24 -0.17 37.74
C LEU A 14 2.83 -0.41 37.15
N ALA A 15 1.82 -0.56 38.01
CA ALA A 15 0.43 -0.74 37.59
C ALA A 15 -0.10 0.50 36.86
N MET A 16 0.25 1.70 37.35
CA MET A 16 -0.15 2.96 36.71
C MET A 16 0.51 3.12 35.33
N ALA A 17 1.82 2.84 35.21
CA ALA A 17 2.52 2.87 33.93
C ALA A 17 1.94 1.85 32.93
N SER A 18 1.64 0.63 33.40
CA SER A 18 1.00 -0.41 32.59
C SER A 18 -0.39 0.03 32.10
N LEU A 19 -1.22 0.61 32.96
CA LEU A 19 -2.55 1.10 32.59
C LEU A 19 -2.47 2.24 31.56
N MET A 20 -1.53 3.17 31.73
CA MET A 20 -1.29 4.23 30.75
C MET A 20 -0.83 3.67 29.40
N PHE A 21 0.06 2.66 29.40
CA PHE A 21 0.53 2.01 28.18
C PHE A 21 -0.61 1.29 27.44
N ILE A 22 -1.45 0.53 28.15
CA ILE A 22 -2.62 -0.16 27.58
C ILE A 22 -3.60 0.84 26.98
N PHE A 23 -3.87 1.96 27.68
CA PHE A 23 -4.74 3.02 27.17
C PHE A 23 -4.20 3.66 25.90
N LEU A 24 -2.90 3.97 25.86
CA LEU A 24 -2.24 4.54 24.67
C LEU A 24 -2.27 3.56 23.49
N ALA A 25 -2.01 2.29 23.74
CA ALA A 25 -2.09 1.24 22.74
C ALA A 25 -3.52 1.12 22.19
N ALA A 26 -4.53 1.04 23.05
CA ALA A 26 -5.93 0.99 22.64
C ALA A 26 -6.36 2.23 21.84
N ALA A 27 -5.91 3.42 22.23
CA ALA A 27 -6.17 4.66 21.50
C ALA A 27 -5.51 4.65 20.10
N SER A 28 -4.27 4.15 20.00
CA SER A 28 -3.55 4.04 18.72
C SER A 28 -4.18 3.03 17.74
N PHE A 29 -4.81 1.97 18.25
CA PHE A 29 -5.56 1.02 17.43
C PHE A 29 -6.93 1.57 17.00
N ASN A 30 -7.57 2.41 17.81
CA ASN A 30 -8.88 2.99 17.50
C ASN A 30 -8.83 4.24 16.59
N MET A 31 -7.67 4.88 16.43
CA MET A 31 -7.52 6.10 15.65
C MET A 31 -6.18 6.10 14.91
N GLY A 32 -6.19 5.88 13.59
CA GLY A 32 -5.16 6.45 12.71
C GLY A 32 -4.38 5.51 11.80
N LEU A 33 -4.38 4.19 12.01
CA LEU A 33 -3.60 3.32 11.11
C LEU A 33 -4.23 3.24 9.71
N LEU A 34 -5.56 3.15 9.60
CA LEU A 34 -6.24 3.05 8.30
C LEU A 34 -6.27 4.36 7.49
N SER A 35 -6.32 5.52 8.15
CA SER A 35 -6.34 6.83 7.47
C SER A 35 -4.94 7.25 7.02
N SER A 36 -3.92 7.01 7.85
CA SER A 36 -2.53 7.28 7.51
C SER A 36 -2.06 6.38 6.36
N VAL A 37 -2.33 5.07 6.41
CA VAL A 37 -2.02 4.17 5.29
C VAL A 37 -2.74 4.58 4.01
N ARG A 38 -3.99 5.07 4.08
CA ARG A 38 -4.70 5.60 2.91
C ARG A 38 -4.07 6.87 2.33
N SER A 39 -3.62 7.80 3.19
CA SER A 39 -2.94 9.04 2.79
C SER A 39 -1.53 8.78 2.24
N ILE A 40 -0.80 7.85 2.84
CA ILE A 40 0.51 7.42 2.40
C ILE A 40 0.40 6.69 1.06
N ASN A 41 -0.59 5.81 0.89
CA ASN A 41 -0.87 5.16 -0.38
C ASN A 41 -1.30 6.16 -1.46
N SER A 42 -2.03 7.24 -1.15
CA SER A 42 -2.37 8.24 -2.17
C SER A 42 -1.15 9.05 -2.62
N LEU A 43 -0.20 9.32 -1.73
CA LEU A 43 1.06 9.99 -2.08
C LEU A 43 1.94 9.12 -2.99
N PHE A 44 2.02 7.82 -2.73
CA PHE A 44 2.80 6.90 -3.56
C PHE A 44 2.16 6.58 -4.92
N PHE A 45 0.83 6.62 -5.03
CA PHE A 45 0.13 6.38 -6.30
C PHE A 45 0.03 7.63 -7.20
N SER A 46 0.25 8.83 -6.65
CA SER A 46 0.17 10.10 -7.41
C SER A 46 1.46 10.42 -8.18
N SER A 47 2.59 9.81 -7.83
CA SER A 47 3.91 10.14 -8.40
C SER A 47 4.23 9.46 -9.73
N ASN A 48 3.36 8.58 -10.26
CA ASN A 48 3.55 7.92 -11.57
C ASN A 48 2.63 8.48 -12.67
N LEU A 49 2.31 9.78 -12.63
CA LEU A 49 1.74 10.47 -13.79
C LEU A 49 2.74 11.50 -14.35
N SER A 50 3.63 11.01 -15.20
CA SER A 50 4.43 11.78 -16.16
C SER A 50 4.56 10.83 -17.36
N THR A 51 4.13 11.12 -18.58
CA THR A 51 4.16 12.37 -19.35
C THR A 51 3.27 12.16 -20.58
N THR A 52 2.47 13.16 -20.99
CA THR A 52 2.30 13.62 -22.39
C THR A 52 1.18 14.67 -22.48
N SER A 53 1.53 15.84 -23.02
CA SER A 53 0.67 16.96 -23.49
C SER A 53 0.21 18.03 -22.48
N GLU A 54 1.11 18.95 -22.14
CA GLU A 54 0.77 20.28 -21.56
C GLU A 54 -0.11 21.15 -22.49
N THR A 55 -0.45 20.70 -23.70
CA THR A 55 -1.33 21.43 -24.62
C THR A 55 -2.83 21.25 -24.29
N THR A 56 -3.19 20.22 -23.51
CA THR A 56 -4.60 19.86 -23.28
C THR A 56 -5.27 20.70 -22.18
N ALA A 57 -4.50 21.22 -21.23
CA ALA A 57 -5.04 22.02 -20.12
C ALA A 57 -5.64 23.36 -20.58
N LYS A 58 -5.10 23.99 -21.64
CA LYS A 58 -5.62 25.27 -22.17
C LYS A 58 -6.85 25.10 -23.07
N PHE A 59 -7.12 23.90 -23.57
CA PHE A 59 -8.27 23.64 -24.44
C PHE A 59 -9.55 23.29 -23.65
N ALA A 60 -9.41 22.89 -22.39
CA ALA A 60 -10.54 22.57 -21.51
C ALA A 60 -11.33 23.82 -21.12
N GLU A 61 -10.66 24.96 -20.89
CA GLU A 61 -11.31 26.23 -20.51
C GLU A 61 -12.18 26.83 -21.63
N LEU A 62 -11.78 26.65 -22.90
CA LEU A 62 -12.54 27.16 -24.05
C LEU A 62 -13.85 26.40 -24.32
N LYS A 63 -14.00 25.18 -23.77
CA LYS A 63 -15.19 24.34 -23.98
C LYS A 63 -16.30 24.55 -22.95
N ILE A 64 -16.01 25.27 -21.85
CA ILE A 64 -16.97 25.49 -20.77
C ILE A 64 -18.08 26.49 -21.16
N ASN A 65 -17.83 27.37 -22.15
CA ASN A 65 -18.78 28.42 -22.51
C ASN A 65 -19.81 28.04 -23.60
N LYS A 66 -19.84 26.78 -24.09
CA LYS A 66 -20.69 26.41 -25.24
C LYS A 66 -21.61 25.19 -25.08
N SER A 67 -21.70 24.56 -23.92
CA SER A 67 -22.46 23.31 -23.77
C SER A 67 -23.50 23.30 -22.64
N SER A 68 -24.24 24.40 -22.44
CA SER A 68 -25.28 24.48 -21.40
C SER A 68 -26.66 23.95 -21.82
N LEU A 69 -26.76 23.03 -22.79
CA LEU A 69 -28.07 22.54 -23.26
C LEU A 69 -28.29 21.01 -23.23
N HIS A 70 -27.36 20.23 -22.67
CA HIS A 70 -27.56 18.78 -22.54
C HIS A 70 -27.34 18.36 -21.08
N PRO A 71 -28.31 17.67 -20.43
CA PRO A 71 -28.02 16.97 -19.18
C PRO A 71 -26.75 16.10 -19.32
N PRO A 72 -25.87 16.09 -18.30
CA PRO A 72 -24.68 15.24 -18.34
C PRO A 72 -25.10 13.77 -18.52
N PRO A 73 -24.41 13.00 -19.36
CA PRO A 73 -24.68 11.56 -19.47
C PRO A 73 -24.51 10.91 -18.10
N PRO A 74 -25.28 9.84 -17.79
CA PRO A 74 -25.16 9.14 -16.52
C PRO A 74 -23.71 8.69 -16.31
N PRO A 75 -23.19 8.73 -15.08
CA PRO A 75 -21.81 8.34 -14.80
C PRO A 75 -21.61 6.90 -15.26
N VAL A 76 -20.76 6.71 -16.26
CA VAL A 76 -20.35 5.40 -16.74
C VAL A 76 -19.65 4.72 -15.57
N GLN A 77 -20.26 3.68 -15.01
CA GLN A 77 -19.69 2.92 -13.90
C GLN A 77 -18.39 2.25 -14.38
N SER A 78 -17.25 2.86 -14.06
CA SER A 78 -15.95 2.28 -14.38
C SER A 78 -15.69 1.10 -13.45
N SER A 79 -15.21 -0.03 -14.00
CA SER A 79 -14.80 -1.18 -13.19
C SER A 79 -13.76 -0.77 -12.13
N PRO A 80 -13.87 -1.31 -10.89
CA PRO A 80 -12.97 -0.97 -9.80
C PRO A 80 -11.51 -1.34 -10.13
N ARG A 81 -10.57 -0.67 -9.46
CA ARG A 81 -9.14 -0.93 -9.55
C ARG A 81 -8.61 -1.30 -8.18
N PHE A 82 -7.74 -2.30 -8.13
CA PHE A 82 -7.14 -2.79 -6.90
C PHE A 82 -5.63 -2.55 -6.89
N GLY A 83 -5.08 -2.36 -5.69
CA GLY A 83 -3.65 -2.38 -5.41
C GLY A 83 -3.32 -3.60 -4.56
N TYR A 84 -2.35 -4.40 -4.99
CA TYR A 84 -1.92 -5.61 -4.30
C TYR A 84 -0.50 -5.44 -3.75
N LEU A 85 -0.28 -5.93 -2.54
CA LEU A 85 1.04 -6.25 -2.00
C LEU A 85 1.15 -7.77 -1.94
N VAL A 86 2.04 -8.34 -2.75
CA VAL A 86 2.31 -9.78 -2.78
C VAL A 86 3.69 -10.01 -2.17
N SER A 87 3.71 -10.57 -0.97
CA SER A 87 4.93 -10.81 -0.21
C SER A 87 5.18 -12.30 -0.02
N GLY A 88 6.45 -12.69 0.01
CA GLY A 88 6.89 -14.05 0.33
C GLY A 88 8.15 -14.03 1.18
N SER A 89 8.51 -15.22 1.66
CA SER A 89 9.73 -15.48 2.42
C SER A 89 10.58 -16.54 1.72
N ARG A 90 11.57 -17.09 2.43
CA ARG A 90 12.53 -18.04 1.90
C ARG A 90 11.85 -19.24 1.24
N GLY A 91 12.15 -19.47 -0.04
CA GLY A 91 11.60 -20.59 -0.82
C GLY A 91 10.22 -20.35 -1.41
N ASP A 92 9.62 -19.17 -1.22
CA ASP A 92 8.32 -18.83 -1.78
C ASP A 92 8.38 -18.32 -3.23
N LEU A 93 9.56 -18.20 -3.83
CA LEU A 93 9.76 -17.63 -5.17
C LEU A 93 8.75 -18.16 -6.21
N GLU A 94 8.61 -19.48 -6.33
CA GLU A 94 7.70 -20.11 -7.29
C GLU A 94 6.22 -19.90 -6.93
N SER A 95 5.89 -19.99 -5.64
CA SER A 95 4.53 -19.77 -5.14
C SER A 95 4.09 -18.33 -5.39
N LEU A 96 4.94 -17.37 -5.03
CA LEU A 96 4.72 -15.94 -5.24
C LEU A 96 4.60 -15.62 -6.73
N TRP A 97 5.45 -16.20 -7.57
CA TRP A 97 5.38 -16.03 -9.02
C TRP A 97 4.05 -16.53 -9.60
N ARG A 98 3.58 -17.71 -9.15
CA ARG A 98 2.27 -18.25 -9.55
C ARG A 98 1.11 -17.36 -9.08
N VAL A 99 1.16 -16.85 -7.85
CA VAL A 99 0.12 -15.95 -7.31
C VAL A 99 0.07 -14.64 -8.09
N LEU A 100 1.22 -14.02 -8.35
CA LEU A 100 1.30 -12.77 -9.10
C LEU A 100 0.62 -12.89 -10.47
N ARG A 101 0.91 -13.96 -11.21
CA ARG A 101 0.29 -14.20 -12.52
C ARG A 101 -1.20 -14.54 -12.41
N ALA A 102 -1.61 -15.28 -11.39
CA ALA A 102 -3.02 -15.64 -11.20
C ALA A 102 -3.89 -14.41 -10.85
N LEU A 103 -3.32 -13.44 -10.13
CA LEU A 103 -4.01 -12.20 -9.76
C LEU A 103 -3.92 -11.10 -10.82
N TYR A 104 -3.09 -11.28 -11.86
CA TYR A 104 -2.73 -10.20 -12.76
C TYR A 104 -3.92 -9.67 -13.58
N HIS A 105 -4.04 -8.35 -13.62
CA HIS A 105 -4.98 -7.62 -14.45
C HIS A 105 -4.38 -6.25 -14.82
N PRO A 106 -4.43 -5.83 -16.10
CA PRO A 106 -3.74 -4.62 -16.58
C PRO A 106 -4.22 -3.31 -15.94
N ARG A 107 -5.42 -3.29 -15.35
CA ARG A 107 -5.97 -2.10 -14.66
C ARG A 107 -5.53 -1.97 -13.20
N ASN A 108 -5.01 -3.04 -12.60
CA ASN A 108 -4.60 -3.09 -11.20
C ASN A 108 -3.12 -2.75 -11.06
N GLN A 109 -2.67 -2.55 -9.82
CA GLN A 109 -1.26 -2.31 -9.50
C GLN A 109 -0.73 -3.34 -8.50
N TYR A 110 0.53 -3.71 -8.65
CA TYR A 110 1.15 -4.79 -7.88
C TYR A 110 2.49 -4.32 -7.31
N VAL A 111 2.67 -4.46 -6.01
CA VAL A 111 3.95 -4.37 -5.33
C VAL A 111 4.34 -5.77 -4.89
N VAL A 112 5.56 -6.17 -5.20
CA VAL A 112 6.09 -7.51 -4.94
C VAL A 112 7.30 -7.42 -4.02
N HIS A 113 7.33 -8.26 -2.99
CA HIS A 113 8.38 -8.25 -1.98
C HIS A 113 8.80 -9.66 -1.60
N LEU A 114 10.11 -9.90 -1.53
CA LEU A 114 10.70 -11.05 -0.86
C LEU A 114 11.53 -10.52 0.30
N ASP A 115 11.31 -11.06 1.49
CA ASP A 115 11.99 -10.63 2.70
C ASP A 115 13.49 -10.96 2.72
N LEU A 116 14.17 -10.48 3.76
CA LEU A 116 15.60 -10.72 4.00
C LEU A 116 15.92 -12.16 4.44
N GLU A 117 14.93 -12.97 4.79
CA GLU A 117 15.14 -14.40 5.06
C GLU A 117 15.38 -15.18 3.76
N SER A 118 14.92 -14.63 2.63
CA SER A 118 15.13 -15.16 1.30
C SER A 118 16.56 -14.88 0.80
N PRO A 119 17.23 -15.87 0.17
CA PRO A 119 18.57 -15.68 -0.37
C PRO A 119 18.61 -14.59 -1.45
N ALA A 120 19.76 -13.94 -1.62
CA ALA A 120 19.91 -12.85 -2.57
C ALA A 120 19.66 -13.31 -4.02
N GLU A 121 19.98 -14.57 -4.31
CA GLU A 121 19.75 -15.22 -5.60
C GLU A 121 18.25 -15.29 -5.93
N GLU A 122 17.41 -15.72 -4.99
CA GLU A 122 15.95 -15.77 -5.19
C GLU A 122 15.36 -14.37 -5.42
N ARG A 123 15.84 -13.37 -4.67
CA ARG A 123 15.40 -11.97 -4.84
C ARG A 123 15.79 -11.42 -6.20
N LEU A 124 17.04 -11.64 -6.63
CA LEU A 124 17.53 -11.22 -7.95
C LEU A 124 16.79 -11.94 -9.08
N GLU A 125 16.49 -13.23 -8.89
CA GLU A 125 15.73 -14.01 -9.87
C GLU A 125 14.30 -13.48 -10.01
N LEU A 126 13.62 -13.14 -8.91
CA LEU A 126 12.30 -12.50 -8.96
C LEU A 126 12.36 -11.16 -9.70
N ALA A 127 13.35 -10.31 -9.38
CA ALA A 127 13.52 -9.02 -10.04
C ALA A 127 13.72 -9.17 -11.55
N LYS A 128 14.50 -10.17 -11.94
CA LYS A 128 14.75 -10.53 -13.33
C LYS A 128 13.45 -10.98 -14.01
N ARG A 129 12.72 -11.94 -13.42
CA ARG A 129 11.45 -12.45 -13.96
C ARG A 129 10.41 -11.35 -14.15
N VAL A 130 10.26 -10.44 -13.18
CA VAL A 130 9.33 -9.32 -13.30
C VAL A 130 9.72 -8.35 -14.41
N ARG A 131 11.02 -8.06 -14.57
CA ARG A 131 11.53 -7.15 -15.61
C ARG A 131 11.43 -7.74 -17.02
N GLU A 132 11.71 -9.04 -17.15
CA GLU A 132 11.78 -9.73 -18.45
C GLU A 132 10.42 -10.23 -18.94
N ASP A 133 9.39 -10.24 -18.08
CA ASP A 133 8.05 -10.62 -18.50
C ASP A 133 7.48 -9.57 -19.49
N PRO A 134 7.09 -9.98 -20.71
CA PRO A 134 6.62 -9.04 -21.74
C PRO A 134 5.32 -8.34 -21.33
N VAL A 135 4.43 -9.01 -20.58
CA VAL A 135 3.16 -8.43 -20.16
C VAL A 135 3.40 -7.37 -19.09
N PHE A 136 4.27 -7.65 -18.13
CA PHE A 136 4.55 -6.71 -17.04
C PHE A 136 5.37 -5.52 -17.52
N SER A 137 6.31 -5.72 -18.43
CA SER A 137 7.12 -4.65 -19.01
C SER A 137 6.31 -3.73 -19.94
N ASP A 138 5.41 -4.29 -20.76
CA ASP A 138 4.54 -3.49 -21.64
C ASP A 138 3.54 -2.63 -20.85
N VAL A 139 2.96 -3.17 -19.78
CA VAL A 139 1.93 -2.46 -18.99
C VAL A 139 2.55 -1.59 -17.90
N GLY A 140 3.69 -1.99 -17.33
CA GLY A 140 4.43 -1.21 -16.33
C GLY A 140 3.72 -1.07 -14.97
N ASN A 141 2.89 -2.04 -14.59
CA ASN A 141 2.05 -1.98 -13.39
C ASN A 141 2.48 -2.93 -12.25
N VAL A 142 3.67 -3.53 -12.35
CA VAL A 142 4.26 -4.41 -11.33
C VAL A 142 5.59 -3.84 -10.85
N PHE A 143 5.73 -3.64 -9.55
CA PHE A 143 6.90 -3.02 -8.92
C PHE A 143 7.48 -3.97 -7.89
N MET A 144 8.80 -4.23 -7.95
CA MET A 144 9.47 -5.01 -6.92
C MET A 144 10.16 -4.09 -5.91
N ILE A 145 9.98 -4.38 -4.63
CA ILE A 145 10.71 -3.75 -3.53
C ILE A 145 11.68 -4.77 -2.91
N THR A 146 12.91 -4.34 -2.65
CA THR A 146 14.04 -5.15 -2.17
C THR A 146 14.47 -4.80 -0.78
#